data_AF-A0A531KH73-F1
#
_entry.id   AF-A0A531KH73-F1
#
_cell.length_a   1.000
_cell.length_b   1.000
_cell.length_c   1.000
_cell.angle_alpha   90.00
_cell.angle_beta   90.00
_cell.angle_gamma   90.00
#
_symmetry.space_group_name_H-M   'P 1'
#
loop_
_entity.id
_entity.type
_entity.pdbx_description
1 polymer ?
#
loop_
_entity_poly.entity_id
_entity_poly.type
_entity_poly.pdbx_seq_one_letter_code
_entity_poly.pdbx_strand_id
1 'polypeptide(L)'
;MHRRTLIALSLSLTLTFAPLAPALAASPQPAKGEHGMVVTAQHLASEVGVEVLKKGGNAVDAAVAVGYALAVVFPNAGNLGGGGFMTIRFKDGRSTFLDFRERA
;
A
#
# COMPACT_ATOMS: atom_id res chain seq x y z
N MET A 1 -37.58 -45.48 -15.30
CA MET A 1 -37.56 -44.45 -14.24
C MET A 1 -36.26 -44.46 -13.41
N HIS A 2 -35.64 -45.61 -13.11
CA HIS A 2 -34.44 -45.70 -12.26
C HIS A 2 -33.17 -44.95 -12.74
N ARG A 3 -32.94 -44.82 -14.06
CA ARG A 3 -31.74 -44.16 -14.61
C ARG A 3 -31.72 -42.64 -14.37
N ARG A 4 -32.89 -41.99 -14.33
CA ARG A 4 -33.01 -40.55 -14.03
C ARG A 4 -32.80 -40.26 -12.55
N THR A 5 -33.28 -41.17 -11.68
CA THR A 5 -33.09 -41.08 -10.23
C THR A 5 -31.63 -41.25 -9.83
N LEU A 6 -30.90 -42.18 -10.50
CA LEU A 6 -29.47 -42.38 -10.27
C LEU A 6 -28.62 -41.18 -10.71
N ILE A 7 -28.94 -40.58 -11.86
CA ILE A 7 -28.25 -39.36 -12.34
C ILE A 7 -28.50 -38.20 -11.37
N ALA A 8 -29.75 -38.02 -10.93
CA ALA A 8 -30.10 -36.98 -9.95
C ALA A 8 -29.38 -37.18 -8.60
N LEU A 9 -29.21 -38.43 -8.15
CA LEU A 9 -28.50 -38.75 -6.91
C LEU A 9 -26.98 -38.52 -7.03
N SER A 10 -26.38 -38.87 -8.18
CA SER A 10 -24.96 -38.57 -8.43
C SER A 10 -24.68 -37.07 -8.54
N LEU A 11 -25.61 -36.29 -9.10
CA LEU A 11 -25.46 -34.84 -9.27
C LEU A 11 -25.65 -34.08 -7.96
N SER A 12 -26.48 -34.59 -7.04
CA SER A 12 -26.64 -34.03 -5.70
C SER A 12 -25.48 -34.39 -4.76
N LEU A 13 -24.86 -35.55 -4.96
CA LEU A 13 -23.66 -35.95 -4.23
C LEU A 13 -22.41 -35.14 -4.64
N THR A 14 -22.28 -34.75 -5.91
CA THR A 14 -21.18 -33.87 -6.35
C THR A 14 -21.35 -32.42 -5.91
N LEU A 15 -22.58 -31.91 -5.82
CA LEU A 15 -22.85 -30.55 -5.35
C LEU A 15 -22.57 -30.37 -3.85
N THR A 16 -22.74 -31.44 -3.06
CA THR A 16 -22.47 -31.43 -1.61
C THR A 16 -21.00 -31.61 -1.26
N PHE A 17 -20.19 -32.15 -2.17
CA PHE A 17 -18.75 -32.36 -1.98
C PHE A 17 -17.87 -31.31 -2.68
N ALA A 18 -18.46 -30.27 -3.28
CA ALA A 18 -17.69 -29.14 -3.75
C ALA A 18 -16.99 -28.52 -2.52
N PRO A 19 -15.65 -28.43 -2.50
CA PRO A 19 -14.99 -27.75 -1.41
C PRO A 19 -15.51 -26.31 -1.43
N LEU A 20 -16.11 -25.91 -0.30
CA LEU A 20 -16.20 -24.51 0.09
C LEU A 20 -14.76 -24.01 0.26
N ALA A 21 -14.04 -23.86 -0.85
CA ALA A 21 -12.81 -23.11 -0.87
C ALA A 21 -13.24 -21.71 -0.39
N PRO A 22 -12.73 -21.24 0.75
CA PRO A 22 -13.00 -19.87 1.13
C PRO A 22 -12.59 -19.02 -0.08
N ALA A 23 -13.52 -18.19 -0.56
CA ALA A 23 -13.20 -17.16 -1.51
C ALA A 23 -12.12 -16.30 -0.86
N LEU A 24 -10.86 -16.63 -1.13
CA LEU A 24 -9.72 -15.87 -0.67
C LEU A 24 -9.95 -14.46 -1.18
N ALA A 25 -10.17 -13.52 -0.25
CA ALA A 25 -10.18 -12.11 -0.58
C ALA A 25 -8.92 -11.83 -1.40
N ALA A 26 -9.11 -11.38 -2.65
CA ALA A 26 -8.05 -11.32 -3.66
C ALA A 26 -6.95 -10.28 -3.36
N SER A 27 -7.03 -9.58 -2.22
CA SER A 27 -5.99 -8.64 -1.79
C SER A 27 -4.94 -9.32 -0.91
N PRO A 28 -3.65 -9.07 -1.13
CA PRO A 28 -2.59 -9.44 -0.19
C PRO A 28 -2.91 -8.98 1.23
N GLN A 29 -2.36 -9.69 2.22
CA GLN A 29 -2.46 -9.20 3.60
C GLN A 29 -1.83 -7.80 3.72
N PRO A 30 -2.50 -6.85 4.40
CA PRO A 30 -1.93 -5.52 4.60
C PRO A 30 -0.60 -5.60 5.37
N ALA A 31 0.38 -4.80 4.95
CA ALA A 31 1.59 -4.60 5.71
C ALA A 31 1.25 -4.02 7.09
N LYS A 32 1.94 -4.49 8.14
CA LYS A 32 1.75 -4.04 9.52
C LYS A 32 3.09 -3.50 10.05
N GLY A 33 3.02 -2.42 10.84
CA GLY A 33 4.16 -1.85 11.54
C GLY A 33 3.71 -1.26 12.88
N GLU A 34 4.43 -1.57 13.95
CA GLU A 34 4.09 -1.12 15.31
C GLU A 34 4.58 0.31 15.61
N HIS A 35 5.69 0.71 15.01
CA HIS A 35 6.40 1.95 15.35
C HIS A 35 6.27 3.05 14.30
N GLY A 36 6.11 2.67 13.03
CA GLY A 36 6.06 3.59 11.91
C GLY A 36 5.91 2.86 10.59
N MET A 37 5.49 3.57 9.55
CA MET A 37 5.30 3.03 8.22
C MET A 37 5.64 4.12 7.18
N VAL A 38 6.35 3.72 6.14
CA VAL A 38 6.60 4.55 4.94
C VAL A 38 6.09 3.77 3.74
N VAL A 39 5.27 4.42 2.93
CA VAL A 39 4.66 3.81 1.73
C VAL A 39 4.92 4.73 0.55
N THR A 40 5.49 4.17 -0.50
CA THR A 40 5.79 4.88 -1.75
C THR A 40 5.59 3.93 -2.93
N ALA A 41 5.60 4.47 -4.16
CA ALA A 41 5.51 3.68 -5.38
C ALA A 41 6.77 2.83 -5.67
N GLN A 42 7.87 3.05 -4.94
CA GLN A 42 9.15 2.38 -5.19
C GLN A 42 9.77 1.88 -3.86
N HIS A 43 10.07 0.58 -3.76
CA HIS A 43 10.48 -0.04 -2.49
C HIS A 43 11.77 0.53 -1.86
N LEU A 44 12.81 0.88 -2.64
CA LEU A 44 14.05 1.52 -2.17
C LEU A 44 13.77 2.88 -1.52
N ALA A 45 12.83 3.66 -2.07
CA ALA A 45 12.44 4.92 -1.44
C ALA A 45 11.72 4.68 -0.10
N SER A 46 10.86 3.67 -0.03
CA SER A 46 10.23 3.25 1.24
C SER A 46 11.29 2.80 2.26
N GLU A 47 12.30 2.02 1.84
CA GLU A 47 13.42 1.60 2.68
C GLU A 47 14.22 2.80 3.22
N VAL A 48 14.56 3.78 2.37
CA VAL A 48 15.23 5.02 2.80
C VAL A 48 14.44 5.74 3.88
N GLY A 49 13.13 5.91 3.69
CA GLY A 49 12.27 6.54 4.70
C GLY A 49 12.21 5.75 6.01
N VAL A 50 12.10 4.42 5.95
CA VAL A 50 12.14 3.54 7.13
C VAL A 50 13.46 3.68 7.88
N GLU A 51 14.60 3.74 7.18
CA GLU A 51 15.90 3.93 7.81
C GLU A 51 16.03 5.28 8.52
N VAL A 52 15.42 6.34 7.99
CA VAL A 52 15.35 7.64 8.67
C VAL A 52 14.52 7.56 9.95
N LEU A 53 13.37 6.88 9.92
CA LEU A 53 12.56 6.65 11.12
C LEU A 53 13.33 5.83 12.17
N LYS A 54 14.02 4.77 11.76
CA LYS A 54 14.86 3.94 12.66
C LYS A 54 16.00 4.74 13.31
N LYS A 55 16.51 5.76 12.62
CA LYS A 55 17.55 6.68 13.13
C LYS A 55 16.98 7.78 14.03
N GLY A 56 15.70 7.75 14.37
CA GLY A 56 15.04 8.70 15.26
C GLY A 56 14.49 9.95 14.56
N GLY A 57 14.47 9.97 13.23
CA GLY A 57 13.79 11.01 12.46
C GLY A 57 12.28 10.95 12.60
N ASN A 58 11.60 12.07 12.39
CA ASN A 58 10.14 12.15 12.38
C ASN A 58 9.58 11.87 10.96
N ALA A 59 8.24 11.96 10.83
CA ALA A 59 7.56 11.71 9.54
C ALA A 59 7.94 12.70 8.43
N VAL A 60 8.24 13.97 8.77
CA VAL A 60 8.70 14.99 7.83
C VAL A 60 10.13 14.70 7.38
N ASP A 61 11.02 14.32 8.31
CA ASP A 61 12.41 13.92 7.97
C ASP A 61 12.42 12.74 6.99
N ALA A 62 11.59 11.72 7.27
CA ALA A 62 11.43 10.57 6.41
C ALA A 62 10.83 10.96 5.04
N ALA A 63 9.83 11.85 5.00
CA ALA A 63 9.22 12.31 3.76
C ALA A 63 10.20 13.09 2.86
N VAL A 64 11.06 13.93 3.44
CA VAL A 64 12.09 14.65 2.68
C VAL A 64 13.12 13.68 2.09
N ALA A 65 13.60 12.71 2.88
CA ALA A 65 14.52 11.68 2.39
C ALA A 65 13.89 10.82 1.29
N VAL A 66 12.61 10.45 1.44
CA VAL A 66 11.82 9.76 0.41
C VAL A 66 11.72 10.59 -0.87
N GLY A 67 11.45 11.90 -0.77
CA GLY A 67 11.38 12.79 -1.93
C GLY A 67 12.68 12.78 -2.74
N TYR A 68 13.82 12.94 -2.07
CA TYR A 68 15.14 12.84 -2.72
C TYR A 68 15.42 11.45 -3.29
N ALA A 69 15.06 10.37 -2.57
CA ALA A 69 15.22 9.02 -3.08
C ALA A 69 14.40 8.80 -4.35
N LEU A 70 13.12 9.19 -4.37
CA LEU A 70 12.23 9.07 -5.53
C LEU A 70 12.73 9.86 -6.74
N ALA A 71 13.38 11.01 -6.54
CA ALA A 71 14.01 11.75 -7.63
C ALA A 71 15.12 10.97 -8.35
N VAL A 72 15.67 9.93 -7.72
CA VAL A 72 16.67 9.03 -8.30
C VAL A 72 16.05 7.72 -8.79
N VAL A 73 15.31 7.03 -7.92
CA VAL A 73 14.84 5.66 -8.19
C VAL A 73 13.49 5.60 -8.90
N PHE A 74 12.78 6.72 -9.02
CA PHE A 74 11.49 6.81 -9.70
C PHE A 74 11.36 8.07 -10.58
N PRO A 75 12.25 8.25 -11.58
CA PRO A 75 12.40 9.51 -12.33
C PRO A 75 11.19 9.89 -13.20
N ASN A 76 10.28 8.95 -13.45
CA ASN A 76 9.04 9.23 -14.18
C ASN A 76 8.09 10.15 -13.40
N ALA A 77 8.26 10.28 -12.08
CA ALA A 77 7.40 11.13 -11.24
C ALA A 77 8.14 11.81 -10.07
N GLY A 78 9.07 11.10 -9.41
CA GLY A 78 9.97 11.69 -8.43
C GLY A 78 10.90 12.69 -9.10
N ASN A 79 11.08 13.87 -8.49
CA ASN A 79 11.75 14.98 -9.18
C ASN A 79 12.42 15.98 -8.22
N LEU A 80 13.36 16.76 -8.77
CA LEU A 80 13.91 17.98 -8.17
C LEU A 80 13.58 19.25 -8.98
N GLY A 81 13.20 19.09 -10.25
CA GLY A 81 12.91 20.19 -11.16
C GLY A 81 11.43 20.50 -11.35
N GLY A 82 10.54 19.79 -10.65
CA GLY A 82 9.10 20.05 -10.64
C GLY A 82 8.65 20.64 -9.30
N GLY A 83 7.44 20.29 -8.89
CA GLY A 83 6.84 20.77 -7.65
C GLY A 83 5.83 19.78 -7.08
N GLY A 84 4.96 20.27 -6.19
CA GLY A 84 3.97 19.43 -5.55
C GLY A 84 3.37 20.04 -4.30
N PHE A 85 2.83 19.17 -3.46
CA PHE A 85 2.10 19.54 -2.26
C PHE A 85 2.43 18.56 -1.13
N MET A 86 2.40 19.05 0.12
CA MET A 86 2.55 18.19 1.30
C MET A 86 1.51 18.59 2.35
N THR A 87 0.72 17.62 2.79
CA THR A 87 -0.19 17.77 3.94
C THR A 87 0.44 17.12 5.15
N ILE A 88 0.51 17.85 6.26
CA ILE A 88 1.19 17.41 7.48
C ILE A 88 0.21 17.48 8.65
N ARG A 89 0.14 16.40 9.44
CA ARG A 89 -0.57 16.35 10.72
C ARG A 89 0.44 16.15 11.84
N PHE A 90 0.52 17.10 12.76
CA PHE A 90 1.36 17.01 13.94
C PHE A 90 0.67 16.24 15.05
N LYS A 91 1.48 15.68 15.96
CA LYS A 91 1.01 14.95 17.15
C LYS A 91 0.08 15.78 18.04
N ASP A 92 0.27 17.09 18.08
CA ASP A 92 -0.45 18.01 18.98
C ASP A 92 -1.86 18.39 18.53
N GLY A 93 -2.33 17.95 17.37
CA GLY A 93 -3.64 18.40 16.86
C GLY A 93 -3.56 19.21 15.56
N ARG A 94 -2.43 19.89 15.34
CA ARG A 94 -2.30 20.85 14.24
C ARG A 94 -2.11 20.15 12.90
N SER A 95 -2.73 20.73 11.88
CA SER A 95 -2.52 20.37 10.48
C SER A 95 -1.97 21.57 9.73
N THR A 96 -1.10 21.32 8.75
CA THR A 96 -0.68 22.35 7.81
C THR A 96 -0.59 21.77 6.40
N PHE A 97 -0.57 22.67 5.42
CA PHE A 97 -0.44 22.36 4.01
C PHE A 97 0.69 23.20 3.44
N LEU A 98 1.64 22.54 2.77
CA LEU A 98 2.75 23.17 2.08
C LEU A 98 2.51 23.07 0.57
N ASP A 99 2.35 24.23 -0.06
CA ASP A 99 2.32 24.39 -1.50
C ASP A 99 3.72 24.74 -2.00
N PHE A 100 4.32 23.83 -2.77
CA PHE A 100 5.58 24.04 -3.48
C PHE A 100 5.39 23.76 -4.98
N ARG A 101 4.21 24.10 -5.50
CA ARG A 101 3.92 24.03 -6.93
C ARG A 101 4.84 24.97 -7.71
N GLU A 102 5.19 24.54 -8.90
CA GLU A 102 5.94 25.32 -9.88
C GLU A 102 5.23 26.65 -10.18
N ARG A 103 6.01 27.67 -10.54
CA ARG A 103 5.49 28.98 -10.95
C ARG A 103 5.78 29.22 -12.43
N ALA A 104 4.87 29.94 -13.09
CA ALA A 104 5.00 30.37 -14.48
C ALA A 104 6.00 31.53 -14.63
#